data_AF-A0A6P9BLN4-F1
#
_entry.id   AF-A0A6P9BLN4-F1
#
_cell.length_a   1.000
_cell.length_b   1.000
_cell.length_c   1.000
_cell.angle_alpha   90.00
_cell.angle_beta   90.00
_cell.angle_gamma   90.00
#
_symmetry.space_group_name_H-M   'P 1'
#
loop_
_entity.id
_entity.type
_entity.pdbx_description
1 polymer ?
#
loop_
_entity_poly.entity_id
_entity_poly.type
_entity_poly.pdbx_seq_one_letter_code
_entity_poly.pdbx_strand_id
1 'polypeptide(L)'
;MSSNLRGKFLASFVVLMNKSDLLGELELQLEQVLEDPEQFKVNMDKPEFKDLMDNLQDVKGAIVIELAEATLYFLQALDELTEFQIMLLVKSMEKKIVSQQLNLVGRIIEEYFWNEKQNFTVEVQQLPEEEWDITEALIEEISGISIQQRGCTVTKSVNSDASSALSALYVALFAIDLLSKTGF
;
A
#
# COMPACT_ATOMS: atom_id res chain seq x y z
N MET A 1 1.11 -18.01 -1.72
CA MET A 1 0.10 -17.56 -2.70
C MET A 1 0.59 -17.82 -4.13
N SER A 2 -0.24 -18.31 -5.04
CA SER A 2 0.17 -18.58 -6.44
C SER A 2 0.36 -17.28 -7.24
N SER A 3 1.10 -17.30 -8.36
CA SER A 3 1.24 -16.14 -9.25
C SER A 3 -0.10 -15.67 -9.82
N ASN A 4 -0.99 -16.61 -10.16
CA ASN A 4 -2.32 -16.29 -10.64
C ASN A 4 -3.15 -15.56 -9.56
N LEU A 5 -3.16 -16.07 -8.33
CA LEU A 5 -3.92 -15.45 -7.24
C LEU A 5 -3.37 -14.06 -6.91
N ARG A 6 -2.05 -13.88 -6.90
CA ARG A 6 -1.40 -12.56 -6.77
C ARG A 6 -1.86 -11.55 -7.83
N GLY A 7 -1.87 -11.97 -9.09
CA GLY A 7 -2.34 -11.10 -10.17
C GLY A 7 -3.81 -10.70 -10.03
N LYS A 8 -4.67 -11.61 -9.54
CA LYS A 8 -6.08 -11.29 -9.29
C LYS A 8 -6.26 -10.29 -8.16
N PHE A 9 -5.61 -10.50 -7.01
CA PHE A 9 -5.62 -9.54 -5.91
C PHE A 9 -5.14 -8.16 -6.36
N LEU A 10 -4.01 -8.11 -7.07
CA LEU A 10 -3.48 -6.84 -7.58
C LEU A 10 -4.48 -6.12 -8.49
N ALA A 11 -5.12 -6.85 -9.42
CA ALA A 11 -6.12 -6.27 -10.32
C ALA A 11 -7.32 -5.72 -9.54
N SER A 12 -7.83 -6.46 -8.55
CA SER A 12 -8.91 -5.99 -7.69
C SER A 12 -8.52 -4.74 -6.90
N PHE A 13 -7.31 -4.70 -6.32
CA PHE A 13 -6.84 -3.53 -5.58
C PHE A 13 -6.66 -2.30 -6.48
N VAL A 14 -6.16 -2.46 -7.71
CA VAL A 14 -6.09 -1.35 -8.67
C VAL A 14 -7.49 -0.76 -8.95
N VAL A 15 -8.51 -1.61 -9.10
CA VAL A 15 -9.90 -1.14 -9.29
C VAL A 15 -10.38 -0.36 -8.07
N LEU A 16 -10.10 -0.85 -6.86
CA LEU A 16 -10.53 -0.24 -5.61
C LEU A 16 -9.78 1.06 -5.29
N MET A 17 -8.48 1.12 -5.55
CA MET A 17 -7.67 2.34 -5.37
C MET A 17 -8.12 3.48 -6.29
N ASN A 18 -8.76 3.16 -7.43
CA ASN A 18 -9.39 4.15 -8.30
C ASN A 18 -10.80 4.56 -7.85
N LYS A 19 -11.30 4.00 -6.75
CA LYS A 19 -12.63 4.22 -6.16
C LYS A 19 -12.49 4.35 -4.65
N SER A 20 -11.86 5.44 -4.20
CA SER A 20 -11.54 5.68 -2.79
C SER A 20 -12.77 5.57 -1.87
N ASP A 21 -13.95 5.95 -2.36
CA ASP A 21 -15.23 5.84 -1.67
C ASP A 21 -15.64 4.40 -1.31
N LEU A 22 -15.07 3.40 -1.99
CA LEU A 22 -15.34 1.99 -1.75
C LEU A 22 -14.39 1.32 -0.77
N LEU A 23 -13.23 1.93 -0.46
CA LEU A 23 -12.21 1.32 0.40
C LEU A 23 -12.73 1.12 1.83
N GLY A 24 -13.32 2.17 2.42
CA GLY A 24 -13.86 2.09 3.79
C GLY A 24 -15.08 1.16 3.92
N GLU A 25 -15.89 1.02 2.87
CA GLU A 25 -17.00 0.06 2.88
C GLU A 25 -16.49 -1.39 2.85
N LEU A 26 -15.47 -1.66 2.06
CA LEU A 26 -14.84 -2.98 2.01
C LEU A 26 -14.14 -3.31 3.33
N GLU A 27 -13.46 -2.34 3.94
CA GLU A 27 -12.85 -2.49 5.27
C GLU A 27 -13.88 -2.97 6.29
N LEU A 28 -14.99 -2.23 6.41
CA LEU A 28 -16.09 -2.58 7.32
C LEU A 28 -16.67 -3.97 7.05
N GLN A 29 -16.79 -4.36 5.77
CA GLN A 29 -17.25 -5.71 5.43
C GLN A 29 -16.27 -6.77 5.91
N LEU A 30 -14.96 -6.57 5.75
CA LEU A 30 -13.94 -7.52 6.19
C LEU A 30 -13.86 -7.59 7.72
N GLU A 31 -14.03 -6.49 8.44
CA GLU A 31 -14.13 -6.49 9.90
C GLU A 31 -15.31 -7.35 10.38
N GLN A 32 -16.47 -7.18 9.77
CA GLN A 32 -17.67 -7.97 10.08
C GLN A 32 -17.48 -9.46 9.75
N VAL A 33 -16.82 -9.78 8.63
CA VAL A 33 -16.46 -11.16 8.26
C VAL A 33 -15.60 -11.81 9.33
N LEU A 34 -14.60 -11.07 9.83
CA LEU A 34 -13.62 -11.59 10.77
C LEU A 34 -14.19 -11.73 12.18
N GLU A 35 -15.16 -10.88 12.57
CA GLU A 35 -15.86 -10.98 13.84
C GLU A 35 -16.82 -12.18 13.90
N ASP A 36 -17.58 -12.43 12.83
CA ASP A 36 -18.49 -13.59 12.73
C ASP A 36 -18.43 -14.28 11.34
N PRO A 37 -17.44 -15.17 11.13
CA PRO A 37 -17.26 -15.85 9.84
C PRO A 37 -18.41 -16.78 9.45
N GLU A 38 -19.24 -17.23 10.39
CA GLU A 38 -20.33 -18.18 10.15
C GLU A 38 -21.61 -17.49 9.63
N GLN A 39 -21.81 -16.21 9.98
CA GLN A 39 -22.98 -15.44 9.57
C GLN A 39 -22.76 -14.60 8.31
N PHE A 40 -21.52 -14.49 7.82
CA PHE A 40 -21.23 -13.65 6.66
C PHE A 40 -21.70 -14.28 5.36
N LYS A 41 -22.85 -13.81 4.87
CA LYS A 41 -23.20 -13.88 3.44
C LYS A 41 -22.65 -12.62 2.81
N VAL A 42 -21.62 -12.74 1.96
CA VAL A 42 -21.06 -11.63 1.21
C VAL A 42 -22.20 -10.81 0.61
N ASN A 43 -22.37 -9.57 1.07
CA ASN A 43 -23.32 -8.68 0.43
C ASN A 43 -22.69 -8.15 -0.86
N MET A 44 -22.77 -8.98 -1.91
CA MET A 44 -22.18 -8.78 -3.24
C MET A 44 -22.90 -7.72 -4.08
N ASP A 45 -23.57 -6.76 -3.46
CA ASP A 45 -24.39 -5.78 -4.19
C ASP A 45 -23.53 -4.91 -5.13
N LYS A 46 -22.22 -4.83 -4.87
CA LYS A 46 -21.25 -4.10 -5.70
C LYS A 46 -20.37 -5.04 -6.53
N PRO A 47 -20.41 -4.95 -7.88
CA PRO A 47 -19.58 -5.78 -8.74
C PRO A 47 -18.08 -5.59 -8.51
N GLU A 48 -17.66 -4.44 -7.98
CA GLU A 48 -16.27 -4.12 -7.65
C GLU A 48 -15.67 -5.02 -6.56
N PHE A 49 -16.49 -5.45 -5.60
CA PHE A 49 -16.04 -6.31 -4.51
C PHE A 49 -16.03 -7.78 -4.91
N LYS A 50 -16.83 -8.15 -5.90
CA LYS A 50 -17.06 -9.55 -6.28
C LYS A 50 -15.77 -10.31 -6.54
N ASP A 51 -14.92 -9.78 -7.42
CA ASP A 51 -13.69 -10.48 -7.79
C ASP A 51 -12.75 -10.64 -6.59
N LEU A 52 -12.65 -9.63 -5.72
CA LEU A 52 -11.83 -9.72 -4.51
C LEU A 52 -12.40 -10.75 -3.52
N MET A 53 -13.70 -10.69 -3.27
CA MET A 53 -14.39 -11.61 -2.35
C MET A 53 -14.32 -13.06 -2.82
N ASP A 54 -14.46 -13.31 -4.12
CA ASP A 54 -14.29 -14.63 -4.71
C ASP A 54 -12.85 -15.16 -4.50
N ASN A 55 -11.85 -14.27 -4.46
CA ASN A 55 -10.44 -14.65 -4.20
C ASN A 55 -10.12 -14.83 -2.71
N LEU A 56 -10.96 -14.31 -1.82
CA LEU A 56 -10.85 -14.48 -0.37
C LEU A 56 -11.46 -15.80 0.11
N GLN A 57 -12.19 -16.51 -0.75
CA GLN A 57 -12.87 -17.76 -0.40
C GLN A 57 -12.07 -19.01 -0.82
N ASP A 58 -12.25 -20.09 -0.07
CA ASP A 58 -11.78 -21.42 -0.42
C ASP A 58 -12.71 -22.13 -1.43
N VAL A 59 -12.37 -23.35 -1.82
CA VAL A 59 -13.15 -24.14 -2.78
C VAL A 59 -14.57 -24.49 -2.31
N LYS A 60 -14.88 -24.31 -1.03
CA LYS A 60 -16.20 -24.54 -0.43
C LYS A 60 -16.98 -23.23 -0.23
N GLY A 61 -16.38 -22.09 -0.60
CA GLY A 61 -16.95 -20.76 -0.41
C GLY A 61 -16.75 -20.19 1.00
N ALA A 62 -15.95 -20.84 1.85
CA ALA A 62 -15.62 -20.32 3.18
C ALA A 62 -14.50 -19.28 3.07
N ILE A 63 -14.59 -18.20 3.84
CA ILE A 63 -13.54 -17.17 3.86
C ILE A 63 -12.25 -17.76 4.43
N VAL A 64 -11.14 -17.51 3.73
CA VAL A 64 -9.79 -17.80 4.21
C VAL A 64 -9.37 -16.64 5.11
N ILE A 65 -9.42 -16.87 6.42
CA ILE A 65 -9.19 -15.85 7.46
C ILE A 65 -7.88 -15.11 7.25
N GLU A 66 -6.78 -15.83 6.96
CA GLU A 66 -5.46 -15.23 6.80
C GLU A 66 -5.40 -14.28 5.58
N LEU A 67 -6.15 -14.56 4.53
CA LEU A 67 -6.25 -13.66 3.37
C LEU A 67 -7.11 -12.45 3.67
N ALA A 68 -8.20 -12.63 4.43
CA ALA A 68 -9.07 -11.54 4.85
C ALA A 68 -8.35 -10.58 5.80
N GLU A 69 -7.63 -11.09 6.80
CA GLU A 69 -6.78 -10.30 7.71
C GLU A 69 -5.69 -9.54 6.95
N ALA A 70 -4.98 -10.21 6.05
CA ALA A 70 -3.93 -9.55 5.24
C ALA A 70 -4.50 -8.48 4.31
N THR A 71 -5.71 -8.70 3.78
CA THR A 71 -6.41 -7.73 2.94
C THR A 71 -6.86 -6.53 3.78
N LEU A 72 -7.45 -6.77 4.95
CA LEU A 72 -7.86 -5.72 5.88
C LEU A 72 -6.66 -4.86 6.29
N TYR A 73 -5.53 -5.49 6.63
CA TYR A 73 -4.31 -4.77 6.98
C TYR A 73 -3.78 -3.87 5.85
N PHE A 74 -3.89 -4.32 4.61
CA PHE A 74 -3.54 -3.51 3.45
C PHE A 74 -4.51 -2.33 3.24
N LEU A 75 -5.82 -2.54 3.42
CA LEU A 75 -6.83 -1.47 3.31
C LEU A 75 -6.62 -0.39 4.37
N GLN A 76 -6.36 -0.79 5.62
CA GLN A 76 -6.03 0.13 6.70
C GLN A 76 -4.77 0.95 6.40
N ALA A 77 -3.76 0.34 5.79
CA ALA A 77 -2.59 1.07 5.32
C ALA A 77 -2.90 2.04 4.17
N LEU A 78 -3.93 1.79 3.36
CA LEU A 78 -4.37 2.76 2.34
C LEU A 78 -5.19 3.90 2.95
N ASP A 79 -5.98 3.66 4.00
CA ASP A 79 -6.79 4.70 4.67
C ASP A 79 -5.92 5.78 5.35
N GLU A 80 -4.73 5.40 5.80
CA GLU A 80 -3.71 6.32 6.33
C GLU A 80 -3.03 7.19 5.24
N LEU A 81 -3.30 6.96 3.95
CA LEU A 81 -2.75 7.70 2.83
C LEU A 81 -3.77 8.66 2.22
N THR A 82 -3.28 9.76 1.65
CA THR A 82 -4.17 10.69 0.93
C THR A 82 -4.65 10.08 -0.40
N GLU A 83 -5.81 10.52 -0.91
CA GLU A 83 -6.28 10.10 -2.25
C GLU A 83 -5.25 10.38 -3.35
N PHE A 84 -4.48 11.47 -3.20
CA PHE A 84 -3.39 11.81 -4.10
C PHE A 84 -2.25 10.80 -4.03
N GLN A 85 -1.85 10.36 -2.83
CA GLN A 85 -0.86 9.28 -2.65
C GLN A 85 -1.35 7.95 -3.22
N ILE A 86 -2.62 7.60 -3.03
CA ILE A 86 -3.22 6.38 -3.62
C ILE A 86 -3.17 6.44 -5.15
N MET A 87 -3.51 7.58 -5.76
CA MET A 87 -3.36 7.79 -7.20
C MET A 87 -1.90 7.65 -7.66
N LEU A 88 -0.94 8.18 -6.91
CA LEU A 88 0.48 8.04 -7.21
C LEU A 88 0.96 6.58 -7.11
N LEU A 89 0.46 5.79 -6.15
CA LEU A 89 0.72 4.35 -6.09
C LEU A 89 0.25 3.62 -7.35
N VAL A 90 -0.90 4.00 -7.92
CA VAL A 90 -1.36 3.46 -9.22
C VAL A 90 -0.34 3.77 -10.32
N LYS A 91 0.11 5.02 -10.43
CA LYS A 91 1.13 5.42 -11.42
C LYS A 91 2.45 4.70 -11.21
N SER A 92 2.86 4.48 -9.95
CA SER A 92 4.07 3.73 -9.62
C SER A 92 4.02 2.28 -10.11
N MET A 93 2.84 1.64 -10.04
CA MET A 93 2.62 0.30 -10.60
C MET A 93 2.75 0.30 -12.13
N GLU A 94 2.14 1.28 -12.81
CA GLU A 94 2.20 1.42 -14.26
C GLU A 94 3.64 1.63 -14.76
N LYS A 95 4.42 2.45 -14.04
CA LYS A 95 5.84 2.73 -14.32
C LYS A 95 6.78 1.63 -13.86
N LYS A 96 6.30 0.65 -13.09
CA LYS A 96 7.08 -0.45 -12.51
C LYS A 96 8.23 0.02 -11.60
N ILE A 97 7.97 1.04 -10.78
CA ILE A 97 8.95 1.64 -9.87
C ILE A 97 8.71 1.32 -8.39
N VAL A 98 7.67 0.53 -8.08
CA VAL A 98 7.26 0.20 -6.69
C VAL A 98 8.41 -0.42 -5.90
N SER A 99 9.22 -1.30 -6.50
CA SER A 99 10.32 -1.98 -5.79
C SER A 99 11.42 -1.00 -5.36
N GLN A 100 11.74 -0.03 -6.23
CA GLN A 100 12.70 1.03 -5.96
C GLN A 100 12.16 1.97 -4.87
N GLN A 101 10.88 2.34 -4.94
CA GLN A 101 10.22 3.14 -3.91
C GLN A 101 10.17 2.42 -2.57
N LEU A 102 9.83 1.13 -2.54
CA LEU A 102 9.83 0.30 -1.33
C LEU A 102 11.21 0.28 -0.68
N ASN A 103 12.27 0.09 -1.46
CA ASN A 103 13.64 0.12 -0.94
C ASN A 103 13.99 1.48 -0.32
N LEU A 104 13.64 2.57 -1.01
CA LEU A 104 13.85 3.92 -0.51
C LEU A 104 13.11 4.15 0.81
N VAL A 105 11.80 3.92 0.83
CA VAL A 105 10.96 4.13 2.02
C VAL A 105 11.43 3.25 3.17
N GLY A 106 11.84 2.00 2.92
CA GLY A 106 12.43 1.13 3.94
C GLY A 106 13.68 1.74 4.59
N ARG A 107 14.62 2.27 3.79
CA ARG A 107 15.81 2.97 4.30
C ARG A 107 15.46 4.26 5.04
N ILE A 108 14.44 4.99 4.58
CA ILE A 108 13.94 6.18 5.28
C ILE A 108 13.40 5.80 6.65
N ILE A 109 12.60 4.74 6.76
CA ILE A 109 12.10 4.21 8.04
C ILE A 109 13.24 3.84 8.96
N GLU A 110 14.23 3.07 8.47
CA GLU A 110 15.40 2.69 9.27
C GLU A 110 16.10 3.92 9.87
N GLU A 111 16.40 4.94 9.06
CA GLU A 111 17.01 6.17 9.57
C GLU A 111 16.05 6.99 10.45
N TYR A 112 14.77 7.09 10.08
CA TYR A 112 13.78 7.91 10.77
C TYR A 112 13.54 7.46 12.22
N PHE A 113 13.53 6.14 12.46
CA PHE A 113 13.29 5.56 13.79
C PHE A 113 14.57 5.38 14.61
N TRP A 114 15.71 5.08 13.98
CA TRP A 114 16.95 4.78 14.70
C TRP A 114 17.90 5.97 14.83
N ASN A 115 17.68 7.06 14.10
CA ASN A 115 18.53 8.24 14.11
C ASN A 115 17.86 9.43 14.82
N GLU A 116 18.56 10.04 15.77
CA GLU A 116 18.10 11.25 16.47
C GLU A 116 18.29 12.52 15.63
N LYS A 117 18.99 12.43 14.49
CA LYS A 117 19.24 13.58 13.62
C LYS A 117 17.96 14.06 12.95
N GLN A 118 17.78 15.39 12.91
CA GLN A 118 16.71 16.03 12.14
C GLN A 118 16.91 15.89 10.63
N ASN A 119 18.13 15.67 10.16
CA ASN A 119 18.44 15.47 8.75
C ASN A 119 19.30 14.23 8.59
N PHE A 120 18.97 13.40 7.61
CA PHE A 120 19.76 12.23 7.24
C PHE A 120 19.79 12.06 5.73
N THR A 121 20.77 11.31 5.26
CA THR A 121 20.95 11.05 3.84
C THR A 121 20.83 9.56 3.61
N VAL A 122 19.98 9.16 2.67
CA VAL A 122 19.86 7.80 2.20
C VAL A 122 20.39 7.73 0.77
N GLU A 123 21.22 6.73 0.49
CA GLU A 123 21.62 6.49 -0.90
C GLU A 123 20.43 5.89 -1.66
N VAL A 124 20.21 6.33 -2.89
CA VAL A 124 19.10 5.82 -3.72
C VAL A 124 19.66 5.42 -5.05
N GLN A 125 19.11 4.34 -5.61
CA GLN A 125 19.34 4.02 -7.01
C GLN A 125 18.79 5.18 -7.85
N GLN A 126 19.57 5.62 -8.84
CA GLN A 126 19.14 6.74 -9.68
C GLN A 126 17.87 6.35 -10.44
N LEU A 127 16.78 7.06 -10.16
CA LEU A 127 15.56 7.04 -10.96
C LEU A 127 15.67 8.10 -12.07
N PRO A 128 15.11 7.86 -13.27
CA PRO A 128 14.80 8.90 -14.24
C PRO A 128 14.00 10.03 -13.62
N GLU A 129 14.11 11.25 -14.17
CA GLU A 129 13.45 12.46 -13.64
C GLU A 129 11.94 12.29 -13.42
N GLU A 130 11.22 11.76 -14.42
CA GLU A 130 9.76 11.52 -14.31
C GLU A 130 9.40 10.52 -13.19
N GLU A 131 10.23 9.48 -12.98
CA GLU A 131 10.00 8.48 -11.92
C GLU A 131 10.37 9.03 -10.54
N TRP A 132 11.34 9.95 -10.49
CA TRP A 132 11.69 10.71 -9.30
C TRP A 132 10.56 11.63 -8.89
N ASP A 133 9.96 12.38 -9.81
CA ASP A 133 8.86 13.31 -9.53
C ASP A 133 7.66 12.59 -8.88
N ILE A 134 7.34 11.37 -9.35
CA ILE A 134 6.29 10.53 -8.75
C ILE A 134 6.68 10.11 -7.32
N THR A 135 7.94 9.70 -7.14
CA THR A 135 8.46 9.20 -5.85
C THR A 135 8.55 10.31 -4.81
N GLU A 136 9.01 11.49 -5.23
CA GLU A 136 9.08 12.70 -4.42
C GLU A 136 7.68 13.11 -3.97
N ALA A 137 6.75 13.27 -4.91
CA ALA A 137 5.37 13.60 -4.58
C ALA A 137 4.73 12.56 -3.63
N LEU A 138 5.03 11.27 -3.80
CA LEU A 138 4.47 10.22 -2.94
C LEU A 138 4.96 10.33 -1.48
N ILE A 139 6.22 10.73 -1.28
CA ILE A 139 6.86 10.82 0.03
C ILE A 139 6.60 12.19 0.70
N GLU A 140 6.60 13.29 -0.06
CA GLU A 140 6.43 14.65 0.49
C GLU A 140 5.01 14.94 0.99
N GLU A 141 4.01 14.19 0.53
CA GLU A 141 2.66 14.22 1.11
C GLU A 141 2.64 13.78 2.59
N ILE A 142 3.66 13.05 3.03
CA ILE A 142 3.84 12.72 4.45
C ILE A 142 4.36 13.98 5.16
N SER A 143 3.47 14.63 5.90
CA SER A 143 3.76 15.86 6.64
C SER A 143 5.07 15.74 7.43
N GLY A 144 6.04 16.58 7.10
CA GLY A 144 7.30 16.66 7.83
C GLY A 144 8.42 15.78 7.25
N ILE A 145 8.24 15.25 6.05
CA ILE A 145 9.29 14.64 5.25
C ILE A 145 9.45 15.46 3.97
N SER A 146 10.69 15.80 3.63
CA SER A 146 11.05 16.38 2.33
C SER A 146 12.28 15.68 1.82
N ILE A 147 12.38 15.49 0.50
CA ILE A 147 13.47 14.75 -0.13
C ILE A 147 14.15 15.55 -1.23
N GLN A 148 15.42 15.28 -1.53
CA GLN A 148 16.17 15.98 -2.59
C GLN A 148 17.01 15.01 -3.42
N GLN A 149 16.97 15.12 -4.75
CA GLN A 149 17.58 14.17 -5.69
C GLN A 149 19.10 13.90 -5.51
N ARG A 150 19.92 14.87 -5.05
CA ARG A 150 21.38 14.68 -4.91
C ARG A 150 21.74 13.84 -3.70
N GLY A 151 21.74 12.51 -3.86
CA GLY A 151 21.94 11.58 -2.75
C GLY A 151 20.84 11.81 -1.72
N CYS A 152 19.64 11.28 -2.00
CA CYS A 152 18.39 11.56 -1.31
C CYS A 152 18.59 12.02 0.13
N THR A 153 18.56 13.34 0.30
CA THR A 153 18.65 13.93 1.63
C THR A 153 17.24 14.12 2.12
N VAL A 154 16.94 13.48 3.24
CA VAL A 154 15.63 13.52 3.87
C VAL A 154 15.71 14.42 5.08
N THR A 155 14.84 15.42 5.11
CA THR A 155 14.68 16.32 6.25
C THR A 155 13.45 15.91 7.05
N LYS A 156 13.67 15.57 8.31
CA LYS A 156 12.64 15.21 9.30
C LYS A 156 12.19 16.47 10.03
N SER A 157 10.90 16.74 9.97
CA SER A 157 10.19 17.67 10.83
C SER A 157 9.55 16.91 11.99
N VAL A 158 9.45 17.57 13.14
CA VAL A 158 8.94 16.97 14.38
C VAL A 158 7.41 16.99 14.32
N ASN A 159 6.81 16.09 13.54
CA ASN A 159 5.37 15.86 13.57
C ASN A 159 5.08 14.38 13.87
N SER A 160 4.21 14.10 14.85
CA SER A 160 3.89 12.73 15.28
C SER A 160 3.25 11.90 14.17
N ASP A 161 2.45 12.57 13.33
CA ASP A 161 1.59 11.93 12.35
C ASP A 161 2.38 11.39 11.15
N ALA A 162 3.59 11.92 10.93
CA ALA A 162 4.52 11.46 9.90
C ALA A 162 4.91 9.98 10.05
N SER A 163 4.96 9.50 11.30
CA SER A 163 5.36 8.13 11.61
C SER A 163 4.34 7.08 11.16
N SER A 164 3.05 7.40 11.29
CA SER A 164 1.96 6.51 10.87
C SER A 164 1.93 6.39 9.35
N ALA A 165 1.82 7.54 8.67
CA ALA A 165 1.73 7.62 7.22
C ALA A 165 2.97 7.03 6.51
N LEU A 166 4.18 7.20 7.07
CA LEU A 166 5.37 6.57 6.51
C LEU A 166 5.34 5.04 6.63
N SER A 167 4.86 4.51 7.77
CA SER A 167 4.71 3.07 7.97
C SER A 167 3.63 2.50 7.07
N ALA A 168 2.51 3.19 6.93
CA ALA A 168 1.42 2.85 6.03
C ALA A 168 1.87 2.82 4.56
N LEU A 169 2.63 3.83 4.12
CA LEU A 169 3.21 3.88 2.78
C LEU A 169 4.13 2.67 2.53
N TYR A 170 4.97 2.31 3.51
CA TYR A 170 5.82 1.12 3.40
C TYR A 170 5.00 -0.17 3.26
N VAL A 171 3.96 -0.35 4.09
CA VAL A 171 3.06 -1.52 4.01
C VAL A 171 2.37 -1.59 2.65
N ALA A 172 1.85 -0.47 2.15
CA ALA A 172 1.20 -0.41 0.85
C ALA A 172 2.16 -0.79 -0.28
N LEU A 173 3.36 -0.20 -0.31
CA LEU A 173 4.41 -0.53 -1.28
C LEU A 173 4.85 -2.00 -1.19
N PHE A 174 4.99 -2.54 0.02
CA PHE A 174 5.37 -3.92 0.26
C PHE A 174 4.34 -4.90 -0.28
N ALA A 175 3.07 -4.68 0.03
CA ALA A 175 1.97 -5.50 -0.47
C ALA A 175 1.92 -5.46 -2.00
N ILE A 176 1.99 -4.27 -2.60
CA ILE A 176 1.98 -4.11 -4.05
C ILE A 176 3.18 -4.80 -4.70
N ASP A 177 4.40 -4.63 -4.17
CA ASP A 177 5.62 -5.30 -4.68
C ASP A 177 5.50 -6.83 -4.59
N LEU A 178 4.98 -7.35 -3.47
CA LEU A 178 4.74 -8.78 -3.26
C LEU A 178 3.77 -9.37 -4.29
N LEU A 179 2.67 -8.65 -4.56
CA LEU A 179 1.63 -9.04 -5.52
C LEU A 179 2.08 -8.88 -6.97
N SER A 180 2.95 -7.90 -7.25
CA SER A 180 3.45 -7.59 -8.60
C SER A 180 4.56 -8.54 -9.07
N LYS A 181 5.25 -9.22 -8.15
CA LYS A 181 6.25 -10.23 -8.50
C LYS A 181 5.59 -11.39 -9.23
N THR A 182 5.83 -11.51 -10.53
CA THR A 182 5.48 -12.73 -11.27
C THR A 182 6.27 -13.90 -10.67
N GLY A 183 5.60 -15.05 -10.50
CA GLY A 183 6.27 -16.25 -9.95
C GLY A 183 7.41 -16.67 -10.87
N PHE A 184 8.58 -16.93 -10.28
CA PHE A 184 9.72 -17.56 -10.95
C PHE A 184 9.36 -18.94 -11.49
#